data_AF-A0A0K1RUP7-F1
#
_entry.id   AF-A0A0K1RUP7-F1
#
_cell.length_a   1.000
_cell.length_b   1.000
_cell.length_c   1.000
_cell.angle_alpha   90.00
_cell.angle_beta   90.00
_cell.angle_gamma   90.00
#
_symmetry.space_group_name_H-M   'P 1'
#
loop_
_entity.id
_entity.type
_entity.pdbx_description
1 polymer ?
#
loop_
_entity_poly.entity_id
_entity_poly.type
_entity_poly.pdbx_seq_one_letter_code
_entity_poly.pdbx_strand_id
1 'polypeptide(L)' 'MSEVIVLDTHIWLWLINGNFDRFPDHWLVEKFELAESLGVSPISCYEIALANQRERLELSYPLQEWIQQALTVAKI' A
#
# COMPACT_ATOMS: atom_id res chain seq x y z
N MET A 1 -11.03 18.84 7.04
CA MET A 1 -10.19 19.23 5.89
C MET A 1 -9.95 17.97 5.11
N SER A 2 -10.19 17.97 3.81
CA SER A 2 -9.91 16.84 2.94
C SER A 2 -8.38 16.67 2.85
N GLU A 3 -7.86 15.54 3.32
CA GLU A 3 -6.41 15.28 3.41
C GLU A 3 -6.01 14.26 2.35
N VAL A 4 -4.94 14.58 1.62
CA VAL A 4 -4.28 13.63 0.72
C VAL A 4 -3.13 12.99 1.48
N ILE A 5 -3.18 11.67 1.64
CA ILE A 5 -2.15 10.92 2.38
C ILE A 5 -1.33 10.11 1.37
N VAL A 6 -0.01 10.29 1.39
CA VAL A 6 0.92 9.43 0.66
C VAL A 6 1.43 8.36 1.61
N LEU A 7 1.19 7.09 1.26
CA LEU A 7 1.59 5.95 2.08
C LEU A 7 3.07 5.61 1.86
N ASP A 8 3.73 5.23 2.95
CA ASP A 8 5.00 4.51 2.89
C ASP A 8 4.80 3.12 2.27
N THR A 9 5.85 2.56 1.68
CA THR A 9 5.86 1.24 1.02
C THR A 9 5.38 0.12 1.94
N HIS A 10 5.75 0.11 3.23
CA HIS A 10 5.31 -0.93 4.15
C HIS A 10 3.84 -0.77 4.54
N ILE A 11 3.39 0.47 4.76
CA ILE A 11 2.00 0.75 5.07
C ILE A 11 1.10 0.35 3.91
N TRP A 12 1.52 0.67 2.67
CA TRP A 12 0.81 0.24 1.47
C TRP A 12 0.76 -1.29 1.37
N LEU A 13 1.89 -1.98 1.55
CA LEU A 13 1.94 -3.44 1.51
C LEU A 13 1.00 -4.08 2.54
N TRP A 14 0.99 -3.59 3.77
CA TRP A 14 0.11 -4.10 4.83
C TRP A 14 -1.36 -3.80 4.54
N LEU A 15 -1.68 -2.60 4.04
CA LEU A 15 -3.04 -2.22 3.68
C LEU A 15 -3.61 -3.15 2.60
N ILE A 16 -2.86 -3.39 1.52
CA ILE A 16 -3.30 -4.24 0.40
C ILE A 16 -3.45 -5.71 0.82
N ASN A 17 -2.56 -6.20 1.68
CA ASN A 17 -2.60 -7.58 2.16
C ASN A 17 -3.52 -7.79 3.37
N GLY A 18 -4.21 -6.75 3.86
CA GLY A 18 -5.10 -6.83 5.02
C GLY A 18 -4.38 -7.11 6.35
N ASN A 19 -3.09 -6.78 6.45
CA ASN A 19 -2.31 -6.94 7.69
C ASN A 19 -2.54 -5.75 8.64
N PHE A 20 -3.80 -5.55 9.02
CA PHE A 20 -4.22 -4.42 9.86
C PHE A 20 -3.66 -4.47 11.28
N ASP A 21 -3.24 -5.65 11.74
CA ASP A 21 -2.53 -5.87 13.00
C ASP A 21 -1.14 -5.19 13.06
N ARG A 22 -0.61 -4.74 11.93
CA ARG A 22 0.73 -4.15 11.81
C ARG A 22 0.75 -2.64 12.03
N PHE A 23 -0.41 -1.99 12.16
CA PHE A 23 -0.50 -0.56 12.42
C PHE A 23 -1.63 -0.26 13.42
N PRO A 24 -1.63 0.92 14.05
CA PRO A 24 -2.59 1.21 15.12
C PRO A 24 -4.05 1.12 14.62
N ASP A 25 -4.91 0.45 15.37
CA ASP A 25 -6.32 0.21 15.00
C ASP A 25 -7.09 1.49 14.62
N HIS A 26 -6.75 2.61 15.26
CA HIS A 26 -7.40 3.90 15.01
C HIS A 26 -7.08 4.48 13.62
N TRP A 27 -6.04 4.03 12.92
CA TRP A 27 -5.66 4.56 11.61
C TRP A 27 -6.65 4.21 10.50
N LEU A 28 -7.31 3.05 10.57
CA LEU A 28 -8.29 2.65 9.55
C LEU A 28 -9.38 3.72 9.43
N VAL A 29 -9.99 4.09 10.56
CA VAL A 29 -11.08 5.08 10.60
C VAL A 29 -10.52 6.51 10.53
N GLU A 30 -9.55 6.86 11.38
CA GLU A 30 -9.15 8.26 11.53
C GLU A 30 -8.25 8.79 10.41
N LYS A 31 -7.57 7.90 9.67
CA LYS A 31 -6.65 8.27 8.59
C LYS A 31 -7.15 7.79 7.23
N PHE A 32 -7.45 6.51 7.08
CA PHE A 32 -7.71 5.96 5.75
C PHE A 32 -9.14 6.21 5.26
N GLU A 33 -10.16 6.06 6.12
CA GLU A 33 -11.55 6.34 5.76
C GLU A 33 -11.84 7.83 5.61
N LEU A 34 -11.20 8.68 6.42
CA LEU A 34 -11.40 10.13 6.40
C LEU A 34 -10.54 10.86 5.36
N ALA A 35 -9.51 10.22 4.81
CA ALA A 35 -8.70 10.80 3.74
C ALA A 35 -9.53 11.01 2.47
N GLU A 36 -9.24 12.10 1.78
CA GLU A 36 -9.80 12.37 0.45
C GLU A 36 -9.26 11.34 -0.55
N SER A 37 -7.96 11.11 -0.49
CA SER A 37 -7.25 10.15 -1.32
C SER A 37 -6.08 9.53 -0.57
N LEU A 38 -5.81 8.27 -0.92
CA LEU A 38 -4.64 7.53 -0.51
C LEU A 38 -3.80 7.30 -1.76
N GLY A 39 -2.65 7.96 -1.80
CA GLY A 39 -1.68 7.82 -2.87
C GLY A 39 -0.49 6.97 -2.45
N VAL A 40 0.26 6.50 -3.44
CA VAL A 40 1.57 5.86 -3.24
C VAL A 40 2.59 6.52 -4.16
N SER A 41 3.83 6.60 -3.71
CA SER A 41 4.91 7.07 -4.57
C SER A 41 5.24 6.03 -5.64
N PRO A 42 5.57 6.41 -6.89
CA PRO A 42 6.13 5.49 -7.87
C PRO A 42 7.40 4.76 -7.38
N ILE A 43 8.13 5.37 -6.43
CA ILE A 43 9.28 4.72 -5.77
C ILE A 43 8.85 3.50 -4.96
N SER A 44 7.68 3.54 -4.32
CA SER A 44 7.16 2.38 -3.59
C SER A 44 6.89 1.19 -4.52
N CYS A 45 6.42 1.43 -5.74
CA CYS A 45 6.28 0.37 -6.75
C CYS A 45 7.65 -0.25 -7.11
N TYR A 46 8.68 0.59 -7.26
CA TYR A 46 10.05 0.13 -7.50
C TYR A 46 10.61 -0.68 -6.32
N GLU A 47 10.37 -0.25 -5.08
CA GLU A 47 10.82 -0.95 -3.88
C GLU A 47 10.18 -2.33 -3.73
N ILE A 48 8.86 -2.45 -4.00
CA ILE A 48 8.17 -3.74 -4.05
C ILE A 48 8.77 -4.64 -5.13
N ALA A 49 8.96 -4.12 -6.34
CA ALA A 49 9.54 -4.86 -7.45
C ALA A 49 10.96 -5.36 -7.12
N LEU A 50 11.79 -4.49 -6.55
CA LEU A 50 13.16 -4.81 -6.15
C LEU A 50 13.21 -5.84 -5.02
N ALA A 51 12.31 -5.73 -4.03
CA ALA A 51 12.21 -6.68 -2.93
C ALA A 51 11.76 -8.07 -3.42
N ASN A 52 10.77 -8.12 -4.33
CA ASN A 52 10.32 -9.37 -4.92
C ASN A 52 11.39 -10.02 -5.80
N GLN A 53 12.07 -9.25 -6.65
CA GLN A 53 13.18 -9.75 -7.47
C GLN A 53 14.34 -10.29 -6.64
N ARG A 54 14.57 -9.73 -5.44
CA ARG A 54 15.61 -10.18 -4.50
C ARG A 54 15.14 -11.30 -3.57
N GLU A 55 13.95 -11.86 -3.79
CA GLU A 55 13.35 -12.90 -2.96
C GLU A 55 13.20 -12.50 -1.47
N ARG A 56 13.12 -11.19 -1.20
CA ARG A 56 12.88 -10.64 0.14
C ARG A 56 11.41 -10.39 0.44
N LEU A 57 10.58 -10.43 -0.60
CA LEU A 57 9.14 -10.24 -0.53
C LEU A 57 8.46 -11.26 -1.43
N GLU A 58 7.74 -12.20 -0.82
CA GLU A 58 6.87 -13.12 -1.52
C GLU A 58 5.50 -12.46 -1.72
N LEU A 59 4.98 -12.53 -2.94
CA LEU A 59 3.68 -11.97 -3.31
C LEU A 59 2.75 -13.12 -3.69
N SER A 60 1.49 -13.04 -3.25
CA SER A 60 0.47 -14.06 -3.57
C SER A 60 0.11 -14.13 -5.06
N TYR A 61 0.55 -13.14 -5.84
CA TYR A 61 0.33 -13.01 -7.27
C TYR A 61 1.65 -12.63 -7.96
N PRO A 62 1.79 -12.90 -9.27
CA PRO A 62 2.89 -12.35 -10.06
C PRO A 62 3.01 -10.84 -9.86
N LEU A 63 4.24 -10.32 -9.76
CA LEU A 63 4.53 -8.91 -9.45
C LEU A 63 3.66 -7.92 -10.24
N GLN A 64 3.54 -8.12 -11.56
CA GLN A 64 2.77 -7.24 -12.43
C GLN A 64 1.28 -7.20 -12.04
N GLU A 65 0.69 -8.36 -11.77
CA GLU A 65 -0.71 -8.49 -11.36
C GLU A 65 -0.93 -7.91 -9.96
N TRP A 66 0.02 -8.14 -9.05
CA TRP A 66 -0.04 -7.58 -7.70
C TRP A 66 -0.03 -6.05 -7.75
N ILE A 67 0.89 -5.43 -8.50
CA ILE A 67 0.96 -3.97 -8.64
C ILE A 67 -0.32 -3.42 -9.26
N GLN A 68 -0.83 -4.07 -10.32
CA GLN A 68 -2.05 -3.61 -10.98
C GLN A 68 -3.26 -3.63 -10.03
N GLN A 69 -3.42 -4.69 -9.23
CA GLN A 69 -4.50 -4.79 -8.25
C GLN A 69 -4.28 -3.83 -7.06
N ALA A 70 -3.04 -3.68 -6.58
CA ALA A 70 -2.72 -2.81 -5.46
C ALA A 70 -2.98 -1.32 -5.77
N LEU A 71 -2.78 -0.91 -7.02
CA LEU A 71 -3.02 0.47 -7.47
C LEU A 71 -4.50 0.79 -7.72
N THR A 72 -5.41 -0.19 -7.83
CA THR A 72 -6.86 0.11 -7.91
C THR A 72 -7.46 0.43 -6.55
N VAL A 73 -6.84 -0.05 -5.47
CA VAL A 73 -7.25 0.22 -4.09
C VAL A 73 -6.74 1.59 -3.64
N ALA A 74 -5.53 1.96 -4.06
CA ALA A 74 -5.05 3.33 -3.92
C ALA A 74 -5.92 4.22 -4.81
N LYS A 75 -6.67 5.16 -4.21
CA LYS A 75 -7.39 6.20 -4.96
C LYS A 75 -6.36 7.23 -5.46
N ILE A 76 -5.52 6.83 -6.41
CA ILE A 76 -4.56 7.70 -7.09
C ILE A 76 -5.29 8.52 -8.15
#